data_AF-A0A353QFU2-F1
#
_entry.id   AF-A0A353QFU2-F1
#
_cell.length_a   1.000
_cell.length_b   1.000
_cell.length_c   1.000
_cell.angle_alpha   90.00
_cell.angle_beta   90.00
_cell.angle_gamma   90.00
#
_symmetry.space_group_name_H-M   'P 1'
#
loop_
_entity.id
_entity.type
_entity.pdbx_description
1 polymer ?
#
loop_
_entity_poly.entity_id
_entity_poly.type
_entity_poly.pdbx_seq_one_letter_code
_entity_poly.pdbx_strand_id
1 'polypeptide(L)'
;VLTLPGIAGFILSVGMAVDGNIVIFERIKDEIRAGKHMRAALEAGFSRAFVPILDSNLTTILTGVVLFFLGTGLVRGFATTLIIGVAVSMFTVLVVTRGFLGVLVDRYPDRFARYFKF
;
A
#
# COMPACT_ATOMS: atom_id res chain seq x y z
N VAL A 1 -11.37 14.54 19.31
CA VAL A 1 -12.70 13.87 19.35
C VAL A 1 -12.92 13.20 18.02
N LEU A 2 -13.28 11.91 18.01
CA LEU A 2 -13.63 11.21 16.77
C LEU A 2 -15.02 11.67 16.31
N THR A 3 -15.13 12.21 15.08
CA THR A 3 -16.40 12.68 14.52
C THR A 3 -16.94 11.68 13.49
N LEU A 4 -18.22 11.76 13.11
CA LEU A 4 -18.82 10.96 12.03
C LEU A 4 -17.96 10.99 10.74
N PRO A 5 -17.50 12.16 10.26
CA PRO A 5 -16.54 12.21 9.16
C PRO A 5 -15.20 11.54 9.45
N GLY A 6 -14.69 11.58 10.69
CA GLY A 6 -13.48 10.85 11.08
C GLY A 6 -13.63 9.33 10.94
N ILE A 7 -14.80 8.79 11.25
CA ILE A 7 -15.09 7.36 11.03
C ILE A 7 -15.10 7.05 9.52
N ALA A 8 -15.69 7.93 8.70
CA ALA A 8 -15.63 7.77 7.24
C ALA A 8 -14.20 7.79 6.71
N GLY A 9 -13.33 8.67 7.23
CA GLY A 9 -11.91 8.72 6.88
C GLY A 9 -11.16 7.46 7.29
N PHE A 10 -11.50 6.87 8.44
CA PHE A 10 -10.97 5.57 8.86
C PHE A 10 -11.38 4.44 7.90
N ILE A 11 -12.67 4.32 7.57
CA ILE A 11 -13.17 3.30 6.63
C ILE A 11 -12.50 3.43 5.26
N LEU A 12 -12.37 4.67 4.75
CA LEU A 12 -11.67 4.94 3.50
C LEU A 12 -10.19 4.50 3.55
N SER A 13 -9.53 4.74 4.68
CA SER A 13 -8.13 4.34 4.89
C SER A 13 -7.95 2.83 4.85
N VAL A 14 -8.93 2.04 5.31
CA VAL A 14 -8.90 0.57 5.19
C VAL A 14 -8.92 0.15 3.72
N GLY A 15 -9.74 0.78 2.87
CA GLY A 15 -9.77 0.50 1.43
C GLY A 15 -8.43 0.82 0.75
N MET A 16 -7.84 1.97 1.08
CA MET A 16 -6.53 2.37 0.55
C MET A 16 -5.38 1.49 1.05
N ALA A 17 -5.51 0.86 2.22
CA ALA A 17 -4.53 -0.11 2.71
C ALA A 17 -4.42 -1.37 1.85
N VAL A 18 -5.48 -1.72 1.11
CA VAL A 18 -5.48 -2.87 0.21
C VAL A 18 -4.88 -2.53 -1.16
N ASP A 19 -5.06 -1.29 -1.63
CA ASP A 19 -4.60 -0.83 -2.94
C ASP A 19 -3.09 -1.02 -3.16
N GLY A 20 -2.26 -0.51 -2.24
CA GLY A 20 -0.80 -0.63 -2.33
C GLY A 20 -0.30 -2.08 -2.32
N ASN A 21 -1.00 -2.98 -1.63
CA ASN A 21 -0.69 -4.40 -1.64
C ASN A 21 -1.01 -5.03 -3.01
N ILE A 22 -2.16 -4.71 -3.61
CA ILE A 22 -2.54 -5.20 -4.95
C ILE A 22 -1.50 -4.78 -5.99
N VAL A 23 -1.06 -3.52 -5.98
CA VAL A 23 -0.06 -3.01 -6.92
C VAL A 23 1.25 -3.79 -6.84
N ILE A 24 1.77 -4.06 -5.64
CA ILE A 24 2.99 -4.89 -5.47
C ILE A 24 2.78 -6.29 -6.04
N PHE A 25 1.68 -6.95 -5.70
CA PHE A 25 1.41 -8.31 -6.18
C PHE A 25 1.28 -8.37 -7.70
N GLU A 26 0.67 -7.37 -8.32
CA GLU A 26 0.58 -7.26 -9.77
C GLU A 26 1.97 -7.11 -10.40
N ARG A 27 2.82 -6.23 -9.85
CA ARG A 27 4.19 -6.06 -10.37
C ARG A 27 5.04 -7.32 -10.19
N ILE A 28 4.91 -8.02 -9.07
CA ILE A 28 5.58 -9.32 -8.88
C ILE A 28 5.09 -10.33 -9.94
N LYS A 29 3.78 -10.38 -10.21
CA LYS A 29 3.21 -11.25 -11.26
C LYS A 29 3.76 -10.94 -12.63
N ASP A 30 3.87 -9.66 -12.99
CA ASP A 30 4.44 -9.22 -14.27
C ASP A 30 5.88 -9.71 -14.42
N GLU A 31 6.69 -9.59 -13.37
CA GLU A 31 8.09 -10.03 -13.38
C GLU A 31 8.26 -11.55 -13.44
N ILE A 32 7.36 -12.31 -12.80
CA ILE A 32 7.32 -13.79 -12.92
C ILE A 32 6.91 -14.19 -14.35
N ARG A 33 5.92 -13.52 -14.94
CA ARG A 33 5.49 -13.75 -16.33
C ARG A 33 6.57 -13.40 -17.34
N ALA A 34 7.43 -12.42 -17.03
CA ALA A 34 8.64 -12.12 -17.78
C ALA A 34 9.76 -13.17 -17.63
N GLY A 35 9.52 -14.25 -16.87
CA GLY A 35 10.43 -15.39 -16.73
C GLY A 35 11.45 -15.26 -15.59
N LYS A 36 11.36 -14.23 -14.73
CA LYS A 36 12.27 -14.10 -13.59
C LYS A 36 11.98 -15.14 -12.52
N HIS A 37 13.04 -15.67 -11.91
CA HIS A 37 12.91 -16.51 -10.73
C HIS A 37 12.29 -15.74 -9.56
N MET A 38 11.61 -16.46 -8.66
CA MET A 38 10.76 -15.88 -7.62
C MET A 38 11.41 -14.74 -6.82
N ARG A 39 12.66 -14.94 -6.40
CA ARG A 39 13.41 -13.96 -5.61
C ARG A 39 13.75 -12.69 -6.41
N ALA A 40 14.19 -12.85 -7.66
CA ALA A 40 14.46 -11.74 -8.55
C ALA A 40 13.19 -10.99 -8.96
N ALA A 41 12.07 -11.71 -9.12
CA ALA A 41 10.78 -11.11 -9.42
C ALA A 41 10.23 -10.28 -8.24
N LEU A 42 10.46 -10.72 -7.00
CA LEU A 42 10.13 -9.93 -5.81
C LEU A 42 10.92 -8.63 -5.75
N GLU A 43 12.24 -8.70 -5.84
CA GLU A 43 13.10 -7.51 -5.77
C GLU A 43 12.75 -6.51 -6.88
N ALA A 44 12.58 -7.00 -8.11
CA ALA A 44 12.17 -6.17 -9.25
C ALA A 44 10.76 -5.59 -9.07
N GLY A 45 9.80 -6.41 -8.60
CA GLY A 45 8.43 -6.00 -8.36
C GLY A 45 8.33 -4.89 -7.32
N PHE A 46 9.04 -5.03 -6.19
CA PHE A 46 9.12 -3.98 -5.15
C PHE A 46 9.79 -2.70 -5.67
N SER A 47 10.89 -2.81 -6.43
CA SER A 47 11.56 -1.64 -6.99
C SER A 47 10.66 -0.87 -7.97
N ARG A 48 9.88 -1.57 -8.79
CA ARG A 48 8.95 -0.96 -9.76
C ARG A 48 7.68 -0.43 -9.12
N ALA A 49 7.18 -1.09 -8.07
CA ALA A 49 5.98 -0.67 -7.37
C ALA A 49 6.23 0.51 -6.40
N PHE A 50 7.47 0.74 -5.97
CA PHE A 50 7.81 1.78 -4.99
C PHE A 50 7.38 3.18 -5.42
N VAL A 51 7.76 3.62 -6.62
CA VAL A 51 7.46 4.98 -7.11
C VAL A 51 5.94 5.21 -7.26
N PRO A 52 5.18 4.31 -7.95
CA PRO A 52 3.73 4.47 -8.04
C PRO A 52 3.01 4.53 -6.68
N ILE A 53 3.43 3.70 -5.71
CA ILE A 53 2.83 3.66 -4.36
C ILE A 53 3.17 4.92 -3.56
N LEU A 54 4.39 5.42 -3.70
CA LEU A 54 4.81 6.67 -3.08
C LEU A 54 3.98 7.83 -3.64
N ASP A 55 3.86 7.94 -4.96
CA ASP A 55 3.14 9.02 -5.62
C ASP A 55 1.63 9.01 -5.28
N SER A 56 0.98 7.85 -5.29
CA SER A 56 -0.44 7.73 -4.96
C SER A 56 -0.74 8.09 -3.49
N ASN A 57 0.11 7.66 -2.55
CA ASN A 57 -0.05 7.99 -1.14
C ASN A 57 0.31 9.47 -0.85
N LEU A 58 1.34 10.01 -1.49
CA LEU A 58 1.73 11.41 -1.34
C LEU A 58 0.64 12.36 -1.83
N THR A 59 0.05 12.12 -3.00
CA THR A 59 -1.07 12.94 -3.51
C THR A 59 -2.27 12.89 -2.56
N THR A 60 -2.54 11.74 -1.94
CA THR A 60 -3.60 11.60 -0.93
C THR A 60 -3.28 12.38 0.35
N ILE A 61 -2.03 12.32 0.83
CA ILE A 61 -1.59 13.10 1.99
C ILE A 61 -1.69 14.60 1.70
N LEU A 62 -1.25 15.05 0.51
CA LEU A 62 -1.38 16.45 0.10
C LEU A 62 -2.85 16.89 0.08
N THR A 63 -3.75 16.05 -0.44
CA THR A 63 -5.19 16.30 -0.39
C THR A 63 -5.68 16.40 1.06
N GLY A 64 -5.26 15.49 1.94
CA GLY A 64 -5.57 15.54 3.36
C GLY A 64 -5.07 16.82 4.03
N VAL A 65 -3.86 17.28 3.71
CA VAL A 65 -3.27 18.52 4.24
C VAL A 65 -4.10 19.73 3.82
N VAL A 66 -4.47 19.81 2.54
CA VAL A 66 -5.35 20.87 2.01
C VAL A 66 -6.69 20.85 2.75
N LEU A 67 -7.32 19.67 2.91
CA LEU A 67 -8.57 19.51 3.65
C LEU A 67 -8.45 19.87 5.14
N PHE A 68 -7.29 19.66 5.75
CA PHE A 68 -7.07 20.03 7.15
C PHE A 68 -7.02 21.55 7.34
N PHE A 69 -6.32 22.27 6.46
CA PHE A 69 -6.19 23.72 6.56
C PHE A 69 -7.45 24.47 6.09
N LEU A 70 -8.01 24.08 4.94
CA LEU A 70 -9.17 24.75 4.32
C LEU A 70 -10.52 24.19 4.80
N GLY A 71 -10.55 23.00 5.38
CA GLY A 71 -11.78 22.36 5.83
C GLY A 71 -12.35 22.95 7.12
N THR A 72 -13.67 22.87 7.25
CA THR A 72 -14.42 23.23 8.46
C THR A 72 -14.34 22.10 9.51
N GLY A 73 -14.81 22.35 10.73
CA GLY A 73 -14.59 21.47 11.90
C GLY A 73 -14.89 19.97 11.68
N LEU A 74 -15.90 19.63 10.86
CA LEU A 74 -16.22 18.25 10.49
C LEU A 74 -15.20 17.64 9.52
N VAL A 75 -14.79 18.39 8.50
CA VAL A 75 -13.83 17.96 7.46
C VAL A 75 -12.43 17.77 8.04
N ARG A 76 -12.05 18.58 9.04
CA ARG A 76 -10.75 18.43 9.74
C ARG A 76 -10.61 17.07 10.43
N GLY A 77 -11.70 16.56 10.99
CA GLY A 77 -11.74 15.22 11.59
C GLY A 77 -11.46 14.12 10.56
N PHE A 78 -12.13 14.20 9.40
CA PHE A 78 -11.88 13.31 8.26
C PHE A 78 -10.43 13.39 7.78
N ALA A 79 -9.92 14.61 7.53
CA ALA A 79 -8.57 14.85 7.03
C ALA A 79 -7.49 14.26 7.96
N THR A 80 -7.66 14.42 9.28
CA THR A 80 -6.71 13.89 10.27
C THR A 80 -6.67 12.36 10.22
N THR A 81 -7.83 11.71 10.21
CA THR A 81 -7.92 10.25 10.12
C THR A 81 -7.39 9.70 8.80
N LEU A 82 -7.61 10.43 7.70
CA LEU A 82 -7.12 10.07 6.37
C LEU A 82 -5.59 10.10 6.30
N ILE A 83 -4.97 11.18 6.76
CA ILE A 83 -3.50 11.34 6.74
C ILE A 83 -2.84 10.22 7.57
N ILE A 84 -3.35 9.96 8.77
CA ILE A 84 -2.84 8.90 9.65
C ILE A 84 -3.00 7.53 8.97
N GLY A 85 -4.18 7.26 8.41
CA GLY A 85 -4.47 6.00 7.76
C GLY A 85 -3.57 5.73 6.54
N VAL A 86 -3.36 6.74 5.69
CA VAL A 86 -2.46 6.64 4.53
C VAL A 86 -1.01 6.44 4.97
N ALA A 87 -0.53 7.18 5.97
CA ALA A 87 0.84 7.03 6.46
C ALA A 87 1.10 5.62 7.03
N VAL A 88 0.17 5.10 7.83
CA VAL A 88 0.26 3.73 8.39
C VAL A 88 0.17 2.67 7.29
N SER A 89 -0.75 2.86 6.33
CA SER A 89 -0.89 1.98 5.16
C SER A 89 0.41 1.90 4.37
N MET A 90 0.96 3.05 4.00
CA MET A 90 2.18 3.15 3.20
C MET A 90 3.36 2.50 3.92
N PHE A 91 3.51 2.72 5.23
CA PHE A 91 4.54 2.05 6.03
C PHE A 91 4.36 0.52 6.03
N THR A 92 3.13 0.04 6.21
CA THR A 92 2.82 -1.40 6.22
C THR A 92 3.18 -2.05 4.90
N VAL A 93 2.78 -1.43 3.78
CA VAL A 93 3.04 -1.93 2.43
C VAL A 93 4.55 -1.97 2.12
N LEU A 94 5.30 -0.93 2.50
CA LEU A 94 6.71 -0.83 2.14
C LEU A 94 7.65 -1.66 3.03
N VAL A 95 7.34 -1.76 4.32
CA VAL A 95 8.22 -2.40 5.31
C VAL A 95 7.72 -3.80 5.68
N VAL A 96 6.45 -3.89 6.09
CA VAL A 96 5.88 -5.15 6.60
C VAL A 96 5.68 -6.14 5.47
N THR A 97 5.01 -5.75 4.38
CA THR A 97 4.77 -6.65 3.24
C THR A 97 6.09 -7.09 2.60
N ARG A 98 7.08 -6.19 2.47
CA ARG A 98 8.40 -6.53 1.94
C ARG A 98 9.15 -7.54 2.82
N GLY A 99 9.20 -7.31 4.12
CA GLY A 99 9.84 -8.23 5.06
C GLY A 99 9.13 -9.59 5.10
N PHE A 100 7.80 -9.57 5.17
CA PHE A 100 6.98 -10.78 5.21
C PHE A 100 7.14 -11.63 3.95
N LEU A 101 7.03 -11.04 2.76
CA LEU A 101 7.19 -11.76 1.50
C LEU A 101 8.62 -12.27 1.30
N GLY A 102 9.63 -11.51 1.72
CA GLY A 102 11.02 -11.95 1.69
C GLY A 102 11.24 -13.23 2.49
N VAL A 103 10.79 -13.24 3.75
CA VAL A 103 10.89 -14.43 4.63
C VAL A 103 10.09 -15.62 4.07
N LEU A 104 8.90 -15.35 3.55
CA LEU A 104 8.00 -16.41 3.05
C LEU A 104 8.58 -17.10 1.81
N VAL A 105 9.18 -16.34 0.90
CA VAL A 105 9.78 -16.87 -0.33
C VAL A 105 11.10 -17.58 -0.06
N ASP A 106 11.90 -17.09 0.89
CA ASP A 106 13.10 -17.79 1.33
C ASP A 106 12.77 -19.14 1.98
N ARG A 107 11.60 -19.27 2.62
CA ARG A 107 11.18 -20.51 3.27
C ARG A 107 10.43 -21.50 2.36
N TYR A 108 9.69 -21.01 1.36
CA TYR A 108 8.86 -21.85 0.47
C TYR A 108 8.86 -21.39 -1.00
N PRO A 109 9.99 -21.43 -1.72
CA PRO A 109 10.09 -20.91 -3.08
C PRO A 109 9.16 -21.64 -4.07
N ASP A 110 9.07 -22.98 -3.99
CA ASP A 110 8.35 -23.80 -4.99
C ASP A 110 6.82 -23.76 -4.84
N ARG A 111 6.32 -23.57 -3.61
CA ARG A 111 4.88 -23.41 -3.37
C ARG A 111 4.40 -22.04 -3.82
N PHE A 112 5.18 -20.99 -3.56
CA PHE A 112 4.81 -19.62 -3.89
C PHE A 112 4.84 -19.38 -5.40
N ALA A 113 5.81 -19.95 -6.13
CA ALA A 113 5.85 -19.88 -7.59
C ALA A 113 4.62 -20.51 -8.27
N ARG A 114 3.97 -21.50 -7.64
CA ARG A 114 2.77 -22.15 -8.17
C ARG A 114 1.52 -21.26 -8.07
N TYR A 115 1.43 -20.40 -7.05
CA TYR A 115 0.30 -19.46 -6.90
C TYR A 115 0.26 -18.38 -7.99
N PHE A 116 1.42 -18.00 -8.53
CA PHE A 116 1.53 -16.95 -9.54
C PHE A 116 1.58 -17.46 -10.99
N LYS A 117 1.57 -18.79 -11.18
CA LYS A 117 1.50 -19.44 -12.51
C LYS A 117 0.07 -19.51 -13.10
N PHE A 118 -0.90 -18.85 -12.48
CA PHE A 118 -2.26 -18.67 -13.00
C PHE A 118 -2.45 -17.28 -13.64
#